data_AF-A0A318HTW3-F1
#
_entry.id   AF-A0A318HTW3-F1
#
_cell.length_a   1.000
_cell.length_b   1.000
_cell.length_c   1.000
_cell.angle_alpha   90.00
_cell.angle_beta   90.00
_cell.angle_gamma   90.00
#
_symmetry.space_group_name_H-M   'P 1'
#
loop_
_entity.id
_entity.type
_entity.pdbx_description
1 polymer ?
#
loop_
_entity_poly.entity_id
_entity_poly.type
_entity_poly.pdbx_seq_one_letter_code
_entity_poly.pdbx_strand_id
1 'polypeptide(L)' 'MKSNRKSDGRKLDHATLQAMRQQAVKAVREGQDVASVAAAYGVNER' A
#
# COMPACT_ATOMS: atom_id res chain seq x y z
N MET A 1 -12.84 1.18 16.84
CA MET A 1 -11.57 0.47 16.58
C MET A 1 -10.50 1.48 16.18
N LYS A 2 -9.43 1.63 16.99
CA LYS A 2 -8.24 2.40 16.58
C LYS A 2 -7.40 1.50 15.69
N SER A 3 -7.36 1.81 14.40
CA SER A 3 -6.50 1.11 13.44
C SER A 3 -5.04 1.39 13.81
N ASN A 4 -4.35 0.38 14.33
CA ASN A 4 -2.90 0.41 14.60
C ASN A 4 -2.10 0.10 13.31
N ARG A 5 -2.61 0.54 12.15
CA ARG A 5 -1.95 0.37 10.86
C ARG A 5 -0.78 1.35 10.83
N LYS A 6 0.45 0.82 10.88
CA LYS A 6 1.70 1.60 10.75
C LYS A 6 1.72 2.53 9.53
N SER A 7 0.86 2.27 8.54
CA SER A 7 0.77 2.99 7.28
C SER A 7 -0.65 3.52 7.04
N ASP A 8 -1.19 4.36 7.94
CA ASP A 8 -2.47 5.04 7.67
C ASP A 8 -2.24 6.12 6.61
N GLY A 9 -2.44 5.79 5.33
CA GLY A 9 -2.15 6.67 4.19
C GLY A 9 -2.86 8.01 4.21
N ARG A 10 -3.93 8.15 5.01
CA ARG A 10 -4.63 9.43 5.21
C ARG A 10 -3.80 10.49 5.94
N LYS A 11 -2.73 10.09 6.62
CA LYS A 11 -1.81 11.00 7.34
C LYS A 11 -0.54 11.29 6.55
N LEU A 12 -0.36 10.67 5.39
CA LEU A 12 0.84 10.80 4.58
C LEU A 12 0.66 11.89 3.53
N ASP A 13 1.72 12.66 3.31
CA ASP A 13 1.80 13.66 2.24
C ASP A 13 1.74 12.98 0.86
N HIS A 14 1.35 13.79 -0.13
CA HIS A 14 1.12 13.30 -1.50
C HIS A 14 2.36 12.59 -2.08
N ALA A 15 3.56 13.11 -1.83
CA ALA A 15 4.81 12.52 -2.29
C ALA A 15 5.01 11.11 -1.71
N THR A 16 4.76 10.94 -0.42
CA THR A 16 4.88 9.65 0.26
C THR A 16 3.86 8.64 -0.28
N LEU A 17 2.62 9.09 -0.55
CA LEU A 17 1.61 8.24 -1.18
C LEU A 17 2.00 7.80 -2.60
N GLN A 18 2.63 8.69 -3.37
CA GLN A 18 3.14 8.40 -4.72
C GLN A 18 4.24 7.34 -4.67
N ALA A 19 5.19 7.48 -3.73
CA ALA A 19 6.26 6.50 -3.52
C ALA A 19 5.71 5.10 -3.15
N MET A 20 4.73 5.05 -2.24
CA MET A 20 4.08 3.78 -1.87
C MET A 20 3.36 3.12 -3.05
N ARG A 21 2.69 3.90 -3.91
CA ARG A 21 2.07 3.37 -5.13
C ARG A 21 3.09 2.77 -6.10
N GLN A 22 4.21 3.46 -6.32
CA GLN A 22 5.27 2.94 -7.21
C GLN A 22 5.87 1.65 -6.66
N GLN A 23 6.10 1.56 -5.34
CA GLN A 23 6.57 0.34 -4.69
C GLN A 23 5.58 -0.81 -4.84
N ALA A 24 4.28 -0.57 -4.60
CA ALA A 24 3.24 -1.58 -4.76
C ALA A 24 3.15 -2.08 -6.21
N VAL A 25 3.20 -1.18 -7.20
CA VAL A 25 3.20 -1.56 -8.62
C VAL A 25 4.45 -2.37 -8.99
N LYS A 26 5.62 -1.99 -8.45
CA LYS A 26 6.86 -2.72 -8.69
C LYS A 26 6.78 -4.14 -8.11
N ALA A 27 6.34 -4.30 -6.88
CA ALA A 27 6.14 -5.59 -6.22
C ALA A 27 5.26 -6.53 -7.05
N VAL A 28 4.12 -6.04 -7.54
CA VAL A 28 3.21 -6.82 -8.40
C VAL A 28 3.88 -7.21 -9.71
N ARG A 29 4.63 -6.29 -10.35
CA ARG A 29 5.40 -6.59 -11.57
C ARG A 29 6.53 -7.59 -11.36
N GLU A 30 7.13 -7.62 -10.17
CA GLU A 30 8.16 -8.58 -9.77
C GLU A 30 7.56 -9.96 -9.40
N GLY A 31 6.24 -10.12 -9.52
CA GLY A 31 5.55 -11.40 -9.33
C GLY A 31 4.98 -11.60 -7.94
N GLN A 32 4.97 -10.57 -7.09
CA GLN A 32 4.22 -10.65 -5.84
C GLN A 32 2.72 -10.65 -6.10
N ASP A 33 2.00 -11.47 -5.35
CA ASP A 33 0.55 -11.56 -5.41
C ASP A 33 -0.13 -10.25 -4.98
N VAL A 34 -1.15 -9.84 -5.76
CA VAL A 34 -1.87 -8.57 -5.56
C VAL A 34 -2.59 -8.56 -4.22
N ALA A 35 -3.15 -9.68 -3.76
CA ALA A 35 -3.86 -9.75 -2.48
C ALA A 35 -2.87 -9.61 -1.31
N SER A 36 -1.68 -10.20 -1.41
CA SER A 36 -0.60 -9.98 -0.41
C SER A 36 -0.14 -8.53 -0.34
N VAL A 37 0.04 -7.87 -1.50
CA VAL A 37 0.40 -6.44 -1.55
C VAL A 37 -0.74 -5.59 -0.98
N ALA A 38 -1.99 -5.85 -1.37
CA ALA A 38 -3.17 -5.15 -0.87
C ALA A 38 -3.33 -5.27 0.65
N ALA A 39 -3.12 -6.47 1.20
CA ALA A 39 -3.14 -6.73 2.63
C ALA A 39 -2.02 -5.98 3.38
N ALA A 40 -0.80 -5.96 2.83
CA ALA A 40 0.33 -5.25 3.42
C ALA A 40 0.12 -3.73 3.49
N TYR A 41 -0.49 -3.17 2.45
CA TYR A 41 -0.82 -1.74 2.39
C TYR A 41 -2.18 -1.39 3.01
N GLY A 42 -2.99 -2.40 3.39
CA GLY A 42 -4.33 -2.21 3.94
C GLY A 42 -5.31 -1.54 2.97
N VAL A 43 -5.13 -1.79 1.67
CA VAL A 43 -5.97 -1.27 0.59
C VAL A 43 -6.86 -2.39 0.04
N ASN A 44 -8.04 -2.04 -0.49
CA ASN A 44 -8.89 -3.02 -1.17
C ASN A 44 -8.32 -3.33 -2.56
N GLU A 45 -8.49 -4.58 -3.01
CA GLU A 45 -8.21 -5.00 -4.38
C GLU A 45 -9.06 -4.17 -5.36
N ARG A 46 -8.46 -3.70 -6.45
CA ARG A 46 -9.12 -2.82 -7.42
C ARG A 46 -8.59 -3.02 -8.83
#